data_AF-A0A2E0Q4Q5-F1
#
_entry.id   AF-A0A2E0Q4Q5-F1
#
_cell.length_a   1.000
_cell.length_b   1.000
_cell.length_c   1.000
_cell.angle_alpha   90.00
_cell.angle_beta   90.00
_cell.angle_gamma   90.00
#
_symmetry.space_group_name_H-M   'P 1'
#
loop_
_entity.id
_entity.type
_entity.pdbx_description
1 polymer ?
#
loop_
_entity_poly.entity_id
_entity_poly.type
_entity_poly.pdbx_seq_one_letter_code
_entity_poly.pdbx_strand_id
1 'polypeptide(L)'
;MMKKLLLAGAALSLLVSPASAQTAGQIQDARCAYVKSVILGELMESEEQDQAVIQGVTTHVMYYFGRLEAAMERPAISDLIIAEALKFDSMEQIANAETACDAGMRKTIDFMLSVSERLGENAR
;
A
#
# COMPACT_ATOMS: atom_id res chain seq x y z
N MET A 1 37.41 -14.37 -29.62
CA MET A 1 36.08 -15.01 -29.78
C MET A 1 35.32 -15.08 -28.43
N MET A 2 35.04 -13.95 -27.76
CA MET A 2 34.30 -13.95 -26.47
C MET A 2 33.46 -12.65 -26.27
N LYS A 3 32.86 -12.11 -27.34
CA LYS A 3 32.00 -10.90 -27.23
C LYS A 3 30.57 -11.08 -27.73
N LYS A 4 30.16 -12.31 -28.09
CA LYS A 4 28.80 -12.59 -28.60
C LYS A 4 27.93 -13.45 -27.69
N LEU A 5 28.43 -13.92 -26.54
CA LEU A 5 27.65 -14.79 -25.63
C LEU A 5 27.03 -14.09 -24.42
N LEU A 6 27.31 -12.80 -24.18
CA LEU A 6 26.76 -12.07 -23.03
C LEU A 6 25.45 -11.33 -23.33
N LEU A 7 25.02 -11.28 -24.59
CA LEU A 7 23.79 -10.60 -25.00
C LEU A 7 22.56 -11.52 -25.08
N ALA A 8 22.72 -12.83 -24.92
CA ALA A 8 21.58 -13.76 -24.86
C ALA A 8 21.01 -13.93 -23.45
N GLY A 9 21.81 -13.68 -22.39
CA GLY A 9 21.36 -13.79 -21.00
C GLY A 9 20.51 -12.62 -20.51
N ALA A 10 20.66 -11.43 -21.09
CA ALA A 10 19.86 -10.25 -20.75
C ALA A 10 18.54 -10.16 -21.54
N ALA A 11 18.43 -10.91 -22.65
CA ALA A 11 17.20 -10.97 -23.45
C ALA A 11 16.21 -12.02 -22.91
N LEU A 12 16.67 -13.05 -22.19
CA LEU A 12 15.79 -14.05 -21.56
C LEU A 12 15.13 -13.55 -20.28
N SER A 13 15.75 -12.62 -19.53
CA SER A 13 15.08 -11.94 -18.40
C SER A 13 14.03 -10.92 -18.84
N LEU A 14 13.96 -10.60 -20.14
CA LEU A 14 12.92 -9.79 -20.76
C LEU A 14 11.80 -10.65 -21.41
N LEU A 15 11.91 -11.98 -21.37
CA LEU A 15 10.84 -12.91 -21.75
C LEU A 15 9.90 -13.16 -20.56
N VAL A 16 9.19 -12.09 -20.21
CA VAL A 16 7.78 -12.06 -19.79
C VAL A 16 7.27 -13.30 -19.04
N SER A 17 7.46 -13.30 -17.72
CA SER A 17 6.37 -13.80 -16.86
C SER A 17 5.33 -12.69 -16.77
N PRO A 18 4.04 -12.93 -17.08
CA PRO A 18 2.97 -11.95 -16.92
C PRO A 18 2.52 -11.84 -15.44
N ALA A 19 3.46 -11.90 -14.50
CA ALA A 19 3.22 -11.64 -13.10
C ALA A 19 3.57 -10.16 -12.81
N SER A 20 2.69 -9.27 -13.28
CA SER A 20 2.59 -7.83 -13.01
C SER A 20 3.89 -7.04 -12.78
N ALA A 21 4.23 -6.13 -13.69
CA ALA A 21 5.13 -5.02 -13.36
C ALA A 21 4.44 -4.11 -12.33
N GLN A 22 4.61 -4.41 -11.04
CA GLN A 22 4.04 -3.63 -9.95
C GLN A 22 4.68 -2.25 -9.94
N THR A 23 3.86 -1.23 -9.92
CA THR A 23 4.30 0.16 -9.82
C THR A 23 4.78 0.46 -8.40
N ALA A 24 5.67 1.44 -8.25
CA ALA A 24 6.06 1.93 -6.93
C ALA A 24 4.86 2.35 -6.07
N GLY A 25 3.77 2.82 -6.70
CA GLY A 25 2.51 3.11 -6.04
C GLY A 25 1.83 1.88 -5.44
N GLN A 26 1.73 0.78 -6.19
CA GLN A 26 1.15 -0.48 -5.68
C GLN A 26 1.98 -1.07 -4.54
N ILE A 27 3.32 -1.00 -4.65
CA ILE A 27 4.23 -1.44 -3.58
C ILE A 27 3.99 -0.62 -2.30
N GLN A 28 3.86 0.70 -2.43
CA GLN A 28 3.59 1.58 -1.30
C GLN A 28 2.20 1.33 -0.68
N ASP A 29 1.17 1.11 -1.50
CA ASP A 29 -0.18 0.82 -1.03
C ASP A 29 -0.24 -0.53 -0.29
N ALA A 30 0.45 -1.57 -0.78
CA ALA A 30 0.53 -2.87 -0.13
C ALA A 30 1.27 -2.82 1.21
N ARG A 31 2.36 -2.04 1.28
CA ARG A 31 3.06 -1.77 2.54
C ARG A 31 2.13 -1.12 3.56
N CYS A 32 1.38 -0.10 3.14
CA CYS A 32 0.48 0.61 4.04
C CYS A 32 -0.73 -0.22 4.47
N ALA A 33 -1.24 -1.08 3.59
CA ALA A 33 -2.24 -2.08 3.95
C ALA A 33 -1.73 -3.00 5.07
N TYR A 34 -0.51 -3.56 4.93
CA TYR A 34 0.10 -4.39 5.96
C TYR A 34 0.27 -3.65 7.30
N VAL A 35 0.95 -2.50 7.29
CA VAL A 35 1.24 -1.73 8.51
C VAL A 35 -0.03 -1.39 9.28
N LYS A 36 -1.07 -0.90 8.59
CA LYS A 36 -2.33 -0.53 9.24
C LYS A 36 -3.12 -1.75 9.72
N SER A 37 -3.02 -2.90 9.05
CA SER A 37 -3.63 -4.14 9.53
C SER A 37 -2.98 -4.68 10.80
N VAL A 38 -1.65 -4.60 10.93
CA VAL A 38 -0.95 -4.98 12.18
C VAL A 38 -1.41 -4.10 13.33
N ILE A 39 -1.41 -2.78 13.14
CA ILE A 39 -1.83 -1.82 14.16
C ILE A 39 -3.30 -2.04 14.55
N LEU A 40 -4.17 -2.29 13.57
CA LEU A 40 -5.57 -2.62 13.87
C LEU A 40 -5.71 -3.87 14.73
N GLY A 41 -4.92 -4.92 14.46
CA GLY A 41 -4.87 -6.13 15.29
C GLY A 41 -4.50 -5.80 16.74
N GLU A 42 -3.41 -5.07 16.95
CA GLU A 42 -2.96 -4.64 18.29
C GLU A 42 -4.01 -3.80 19.02
N LEU A 43 -4.69 -2.90 18.30
CA LEU A 43 -5.76 -2.07 18.89
C LEU A 43 -7.00 -2.89 19.25
N MET A 44 -7.35 -3.90 18.44
CA MET A 44 -8.50 -4.78 18.70
C MET A 44 -8.25 -5.74 19.87
N GLU A 45 -7.00 -6.08 20.16
CA GLU A 45 -6.61 -6.88 21.32
C GLU A 45 -6.51 -6.05 22.62
N SER A 46 -6.50 -4.72 22.52
CA SER A 46 -6.44 -3.82 23.66
C SER A 46 -7.82 -3.57 24.29
N GLU A 47 -7.96 -3.84 25.59
CA GLU A 47 -9.20 -3.62 26.34
C GLU A 47 -9.53 -2.14 26.60
N GLU A 48 -8.57 -1.23 26.43
CA GLU A 48 -8.69 0.19 26.78
C GLU A 48 -8.88 1.13 25.58
N GLN A 49 -9.00 0.61 24.36
CA GLN A 49 -8.96 1.47 23.17
C GLN A 49 -10.29 2.14 22.80
N ASP A 50 -10.16 3.40 22.36
CA ASP A 50 -11.27 4.21 21.86
C ASP A 50 -11.78 3.65 20.52
N GLN A 51 -13.08 3.36 20.43
CA GLN A 51 -13.70 2.89 19.19
C GLN A 51 -13.48 3.85 18.01
N ALA A 52 -13.37 5.15 18.26
CA ALA A 52 -13.09 6.13 17.21
C ALA A 52 -11.70 5.88 16.58
N VAL A 53 -10.72 5.48 17.38
CA VAL A 53 -9.37 5.14 16.91
C VAL A 53 -9.40 3.86 16.09
N ILE A 54 -10.07 2.81 16.58
CA ILE A 54 -10.24 1.54 15.85
C ILE A 54 -10.94 1.79 14.50
N GLN A 55 -12.00 2.58 14.49
CA GLN A 55 -12.73 2.92 13.26
C GLN A 55 -11.87 3.74 12.29
N GLY A 56 -11.06 4.67 12.80
CA GLY A 56 -10.10 5.43 11.99
C GLY A 56 -9.08 4.52 11.30
N VAL A 57 -8.42 3.64 12.04
CA VAL A 57 -7.44 2.70 11.48
C VAL A 57 -8.11 1.69 10.53
N THR A 58 -9.31 1.21 10.84
CA THR A 58 -10.10 0.34 9.95
C THR A 58 -10.37 1.03 8.61
N THR A 59 -10.73 2.31 8.62
CA THR A 59 -10.94 3.10 7.40
C THR A 59 -9.66 3.17 6.57
N HIS A 60 -8.50 3.30 7.22
CA HIS A 60 -7.21 3.35 6.54
C HIS A 60 -6.87 2.02 5.86
N VAL A 61 -7.12 0.89 6.53
CA VAL A 61 -6.95 -0.45 5.95
C VAL A 61 -7.80 -0.57 4.68
N MET A 62 -9.10 -0.28 4.79
CA MET A 62 -10.02 -0.40 3.66
C MET A 62 -9.65 0.50 2.48
N TYR A 63 -9.11 1.70 2.74
CA TYR A 63 -8.64 2.61 1.69
C TYR A 63 -7.52 1.98 0.85
N TYR A 64 -6.47 1.45 1.47
CA TYR A 64 -5.35 0.85 0.74
C TYR A 64 -5.74 -0.46 0.04
N PHE A 65 -6.55 -1.29 0.71
CA PHE A 65 -7.10 -2.50 0.09
C PHE A 65 -7.94 -2.17 -1.15
N GLY A 66 -8.82 -1.17 -1.08
CA GLY A 66 -9.63 -0.76 -2.24
C GLY A 66 -8.78 -0.25 -3.42
N ARG A 67 -7.68 0.46 -3.15
CA ARG A 67 -6.75 0.90 -4.21
C ARG A 67 -6.00 -0.26 -4.86
N LEU A 68 -5.63 -1.28 -4.08
CA LEU A 68 -5.02 -2.49 -4.60
C LEU A 68 -6.04 -3.33 -5.39
N GLU A 69 -7.27 -3.49 -4.90
CA GLU A 69 -8.36 -4.19 -5.60
C GLU A 69 -8.71 -3.53 -6.94
N ALA A 70 -8.65 -2.21 -7.03
CA ALA A 70 -8.86 -1.48 -8.28
C ALA A 70 -7.70 -1.68 -9.29
N ALA A 71 -6.50 -2.03 -8.81
CA ALA A 71 -5.29 -2.08 -9.62
C ALA A 71 -4.81 -3.52 -9.91
N MET A 72 -5.27 -4.51 -9.15
CA MET A 72 -4.72 -5.87 -9.13
C MET A 72 -5.82 -6.90 -8.81
N GLU A 73 -5.64 -8.12 -9.30
CA GLU A 73 -6.48 -9.26 -8.91
C GLU A 73 -6.15 -9.74 -7.49
N ARG A 74 -7.16 -10.25 -6.78
CA ARG A 74 -7.03 -10.66 -5.36
C ARG A 74 -5.83 -11.56 -5.04
N PRO A 75 -5.53 -12.63 -5.80
CA PRO A 75 -4.34 -13.45 -5.53
C PRO A 75 -3.04 -12.63 -5.53
N ALA A 76 -2.89 -11.71 -6.50
CA ALA A 76 -1.71 -10.87 -6.62
C ALA A 76 -1.60 -9.81 -5.50
N ILE A 77 -2.74 -9.35 -4.96
CA ILE A 77 -2.77 -8.44 -3.81
C ILE A 77 -2.19 -9.15 -2.58
N SER A 78 -2.68 -10.36 -2.29
CA SER A 78 -2.21 -11.15 -1.14
C SER A 78 -0.70 -11.41 -1.24
N ASP A 79 -0.22 -11.82 -2.41
CA ASP A 79 1.21 -12.08 -2.63
C ASP A 79 2.07 -10.82 -2.41
N LEU A 80 1.60 -9.66 -2.88
CA LEU A 80 2.33 -8.40 -2.71
C LEU A 80 2.33 -7.92 -1.26
N ILE A 81 1.21 -8.04 -0.55
CA ILE A 81 1.13 -7.70 0.89
C ILE A 81 2.08 -8.60 1.70
N ILE A 82 2.09 -9.91 1.43
CA ILE A 82 3.01 -10.85 2.09
C ILE A 82 4.47 -10.50 1.78
N ALA A 83 4.79 -10.18 0.52
CA ALA A 83 6.14 -9.80 0.13
C ALA A 83 6.63 -8.51 0.82
N GLU A 84 5.75 -7.52 1.04
CA GLU A 84 6.10 -6.33 1.84
C GLU A 84 6.18 -6.64 3.33
N ALA A 85 5.33 -7.53 3.87
CA ALA A 85 5.34 -7.91 5.27
C ALA A 85 6.68 -8.53 5.69
N LEU A 86 7.28 -9.37 4.83
CA LEU A 86 8.58 -10.01 5.05
C LEU A 86 9.76 -9.04 5.14
N LYS A 87 9.56 -7.74 4.89
CA LYS A 87 10.61 -6.71 5.02
C LYS A 87 10.65 -6.04 6.39
N PHE A 88 9.70 -6.37 7.27
CA PHE A 88 9.62 -5.81 8.61
C PHE A 88 10.09 -6.85 9.64
N ASP A 89 11.21 -6.55 10.30
CA ASP A 89 11.84 -7.42 11.29
C ASP A 89 11.47 -7.03 12.73
N SER A 90 10.79 -5.89 12.94
CA SER A 90 10.38 -5.42 14.27
C SER A 90 9.18 -4.47 14.25
N MET A 91 8.51 -4.34 15.40
CA MET A 91 7.43 -3.36 15.60
C MET A 91 7.91 -1.91 15.50
N GLU A 92 9.18 -1.62 15.81
CA GLU A 92 9.76 -0.29 15.66
C GLU A 92 9.80 0.13 14.17
N GLN A 93 10.14 -0.79 13.26
CA GLN A 93 10.13 -0.51 11.83
C GLN A 93 8.70 -0.29 11.31
N ILE A 94 7.72 -1.01 11.85
CA ILE A 94 6.31 -0.84 11.52
C ILE A 94 5.82 0.55 11.96
N ALA A 95 6.12 0.97 13.20
CA ALA A 95 5.78 2.30 13.70
C ALA A 95 6.43 3.43 12.87
N ASN A 96 7.69 3.27 12.48
CA ASN A 96 8.37 4.24 11.60
C ASN A 96 7.72 4.31 10.20
N ALA A 97 7.30 3.17 9.65
CA ALA A 97 6.62 3.11 8.37
C ALA A 97 5.19 3.67 8.41
N GLU A 98 4.52 3.60 9.55
CA GLU A 98 3.17 4.16 9.74
C GLU A 98 3.12 5.65 9.40
N THR A 99 4.12 6.42 9.86
CA THR A 99 4.21 7.86 9.59
C THR A 99 4.22 8.15 8.08
N ALA A 100 4.93 7.34 7.29
CA ALA A 100 4.96 7.49 5.84
C ALA A 100 3.61 7.17 5.19
N CYS A 101 2.87 6.20 5.73
CA CYS A 101 1.53 5.86 5.28
C CYS A 101 0.53 6.99 5.57
N ASP A 102 0.52 7.53 6.78
CA ASP A 102 -0.38 8.62 7.15
C ASP A 102 -0.13 9.89 6.36
N ALA A 103 1.13 10.21 6.05
CA ALA A 103 1.48 11.32 5.17
C ALA A 103 0.90 11.16 3.76
N GLY A 104 0.88 9.93 3.24
CA GLY A 104 0.24 9.61 1.95
C GLY A 104 -1.27 9.81 1.99
N MET A 105 -1.93 9.38 3.05
CA MET A 105 -3.38 9.50 3.18
C MET A 105 -3.85 10.93 3.41
N ARG A 106 -3.13 11.70 4.25
CA ARG A 106 -3.44 13.11 4.48
C ARG A 106 -3.46 13.89 3.17
N LYS A 107 -2.48 13.66 2.30
CA LYS A 107 -2.46 14.27 0.96
C LYS A 107 -3.67 13.91 0.11
N THR A 108 -4.16 12.67 0.19
CA THR A 108 -5.39 12.26 -0.51
C THR A 108 -6.62 12.92 0.08
N ILE A 109 -6.74 12.98 1.42
CA ILE A 109 -7.86 13.64 2.09
C ILE A 109 -7.87 15.13 1.73
N ASP A 110 -6.73 15.82 1.82
CA ASP A 110 -6.58 17.21 1.43
C ASP A 110 -6.97 17.43 -0.05
N PHE A 111 -6.57 16.51 -0.94
CA PHE A 111 -7.00 16.55 -2.34
C PHE A 111 -8.51 16.40 -2.48
N MET A 112 -9.13 15.41 -1.83
CA MET A 112 -10.59 15.19 -1.90
C MET A 112 -11.38 16.37 -1.34
N LEU A 113 -10.92 16.98 -0.24
CA LEU A 113 -11.50 18.19 0.32
C LEU A 113 -11.37 19.35 -0.68
N SER A 114 -10.19 19.57 -1.27
CA SER A 114 -9.99 20.61 -2.29
C SER A 114 -10.82 20.40 -3.56
N VAL A 115 -11.12 19.15 -3.94
CA VAL A 115 -12.04 18.84 -5.05
C VAL A 115 -13.47 19.18 -4.63
N SER A 116 -13.88 18.79 -3.42
CA SER A 116 -15.22 19.06 -2.88
C SER A 116 -15.51 20.56 -2.76
N GLU A 117 -14.53 21.34 -2.27
CA GLU A 117 -14.61 22.81 -2.22
C GLU A 117 -14.79 23.41 -3.61
N ARG A 118 -13.95 23.01 -4.58
CA ARG A 118 -14.08 23.46 -5.97
C ARG A 118 -15.41 23.07 -6.62
N LEU A 119 -15.92 21.87 -6.35
CA LEU A 119 -17.21 21.43 -6.86
C LEU A 119 -18.38 22.19 -6.21
N GLY A 120 -18.27 22.53 -4.92
CA GLY A 120 -19.25 23.35 -4.21
C GLY A 120 -19.25 24.82 -4.65
N GLU A 121 -18.09 25.37 -5.01
CA GLU A 121 -17.95 26.72 -5.57
C GLU A 121 -18.52 26.82 -6.99
N ASN A 122 -18.34 25.78 -7.83
CA ASN A 122 -18.87 25.75 -9.19
C ASN A 122 -20.38 25.40 -9.28
N ALA A 123 -21.00 25.03 -8.16
CA ALA A 123 -22.43 24.74 -8.06
C ALA A 123 -23.28 25.93 -7.57
N ARG A 124 -22.64 27.05 -7.21
CA ARG A 124 -23.27 28.34 -6.87
C ARG A 124 -23.21 29.31 -8.04
#